data_AF-A0A7W9UU29-F1
#
_entry.id   AF-A0A7W9UU29-F1
#
_cell.length_a   1.000
_cell.length_b   1.000
_cell.length_c   1.000
_cell.angle_alpha   90.00
_cell.angle_beta   90.00
_cell.angle_gamma   90.00
#
_symmetry.space_group_name_H-M   'P 1'
#
loop_
_entity.id
_entity.type
_entity.pdbx_description
1 polymer ?
#
loop_
_entity_poly.entity_id
_entity_poly.type
_entity_poly.pdbx_seq_one_letter_code
_entity_poly.pdbx_strand_id
1 'polypeptide(L)'
;MSAHDDPYLIISSDCHAGLPTERYRPYLESRFHRDFDEFLAGRDRRREEMTRLGVRNEAFADRWFRENEEGLRGGWDTAQRLKELDGDGVAAEVVFPDADAVDSRTAAPFGVGLGLSGDQDPELGMAGAQAHNRWLAEFVSEHPERHCGVALLPVTAPVDRVVAEIRRARESGLGALMIPAMWAGQEPYHDRRYDPVWAAAAECGMPVLTHSGAAPRHEYGDHLGIYVSEVTWWPARPLWFLLWSGVFERHPGLRFGVAESGCWWLPNLLWFMDRLYLGAHGGKKLSPFEELRRPPHEYLDRQIFVCATNTKRRELAQRYEIGVDNILWGSDFPHPEGTWPDTRAWLRRTFHDIPVAETRRMLGLAAAEVFGFDTGKLAPLARRIGPTPAGLGQPADQAAVEASWARSRESGRHWLTDGDFPLLGPDHDFPLPEATR
;
A
#
# COMPACT_ATOMS: atom_id res chain seq x y z
N MET A 1 24.85 8.81 24.83
CA MET A 1 23.97 9.56 23.90
C MET A 1 22.55 9.35 24.39
N SER A 2 21.73 10.39 24.46
CA SER A 2 20.34 10.24 24.91
C SER A 2 19.55 9.43 23.87
N ALA A 3 18.65 8.54 24.29
CA ALA A 3 17.81 7.73 23.40
C ALA A 3 16.95 8.54 22.40
N HIS A 4 16.90 9.87 22.57
CA HIS A 4 16.14 10.77 21.70
C HIS A 4 16.78 11.05 20.33
N ASP A 5 18.06 10.70 20.10
CA ASP A 5 18.74 10.96 18.81
C ASP A 5 19.16 9.67 18.07
N ASP A 6 18.65 8.51 18.50
CA ASP A 6 18.93 7.25 17.80
C ASP A 6 18.45 7.31 16.33
N PRO A 7 19.20 6.78 15.36
CA PRO A 7 18.75 6.74 13.96
C PRO A 7 17.36 6.13 13.78
N TYR A 8 16.64 6.60 12.77
CA TYR A 8 15.35 6.02 12.37
C TYR A 8 15.57 4.66 11.72
N LEU A 9 14.77 3.67 12.14
CA LEU A 9 14.52 2.48 11.35
C LEU A 9 13.47 2.86 10.30
N ILE A 10 13.90 2.95 9.05
CA ILE A 10 13.01 3.26 7.93
C ILE A 10 12.66 1.96 7.20
N ILE A 11 11.36 1.70 7.06
CA ILE A 11 10.80 0.61 6.26
C ILE A 11 9.84 1.24 5.26
N SER A 12 10.17 1.18 3.96
CA SER A 12 9.26 1.67 2.93
C SER A 12 8.08 0.70 2.78
N SER A 13 6.85 1.15 2.98
CA SER A 13 5.66 0.31 2.78
C SER A 13 5.23 0.18 1.32
N ASP A 14 5.94 0.85 0.40
CA ASP A 14 5.66 0.82 -1.02
C ASP A 14 6.94 1.06 -1.84
N CYS A 15 7.33 0.06 -2.61
CA CYS A 15 8.43 0.03 -3.57
C CYS A 15 8.12 -1.03 -4.64
N HIS A 16 8.78 -0.95 -5.78
CA HIS A 16 8.52 -1.79 -6.94
C HIS A 16 9.75 -2.59 -7.39
N ALA A 17 9.49 -3.82 -7.86
CA ALA A 17 10.49 -4.68 -8.47
C ALA A 17 9.87 -5.48 -9.64
N GLY A 18 10.64 -5.73 -10.69
CA GLY A 18 10.23 -6.55 -11.81
C GLY A 18 11.40 -6.87 -12.73
N LEU A 19 11.50 -8.10 -13.22
CA LEU A 19 12.42 -8.42 -14.31
C LEU A 19 12.11 -7.56 -15.55
N PRO A 20 13.12 -7.25 -16.37
CA PRO A 20 12.90 -6.96 -17.79
C PRO A 20 11.96 -8.01 -18.36
N THR A 21 10.82 -7.57 -18.89
CA THR A 21 9.64 -8.44 -19.04
C THR A 21 9.97 -9.71 -19.82
N GLU A 22 10.80 -9.63 -20.86
CA GLU A 22 11.22 -10.75 -21.73
C GLU A 22 11.87 -11.90 -20.94
N ARG A 23 12.47 -11.59 -19.78
CA ARG A 23 13.14 -12.54 -18.89
C ARG A 23 12.16 -13.35 -18.04
N TYR A 24 10.85 -13.12 -18.11
CA TYR A 24 9.86 -13.96 -17.44
C TYR A 24 9.61 -15.31 -18.13
N ARG A 25 10.08 -15.54 -19.37
CA ARG A 25 9.83 -16.81 -20.10
C ARG A 25 10.20 -18.08 -19.31
N PRO A 26 11.34 -18.17 -18.60
CA PRO A 26 11.68 -19.36 -17.80
C PRO A 26 10.73 -19.59 -16.62
N TYR A 27 10.06 -18.53 -16.17
CA TYR A 27 9.05 -18.58 -15.12
C TYR A 27 7.67 -18.90 -15.67
N LEU A 28 7.48 -19.07 -16.98
CA LEU A 28 6.19 -19.42 -17.57
C LEU A 28 6.19 -20.88 -18.03
N GLU A 29 5.07 -21.58 -17.80
CA GLU A 29 4.86 -22.88 -18.41
C GLU A 29 4.90 -22.74 -19.94
N SER A 30 5.48 -23.73 -20.63
CA SER A 30 5.71 -23.69 -22.08
C SER A 30 4.44 -23.46 -22.90
N ARG A 31 3.27 -23.87 -22.38
CA ARG A 31 1.97 -23.64 -23.03
C ARG A 31 1.62 -22.16 -23.21
N PHE A 32 2.14 -21.27 -22.36
CA PHE A 32 1.89 -19.82 -22.41
C PHE A 32 2.95 -19.05 -23.19
N HIS A 33 3.98 -19.71 -23.73
CA HIS A 33 5.09 -19.03 -24.40
C HIS A 33 4.64 -18.27 -25.64
N ARG A 34 3.66 -18.81 -26.38
CA ARG A 34 3.08 -18.12 -27.54
C ARG A 34 2.31 -16.86 -27.12
N ASP A 35 1.43 -16.97 -26.13
CA ASP A 35 0.69 -15.81 -25.61
C ASP A 35 1.63 -14.74 -25.10
N PHE A 36 2.74 -15.17 -24.48
CA PHE A 36 3.78 -14.28 -23.99
C PHE A 36 4.52 -13.54 -25.11
N ASP A 37 4.83 -14.21 -26.22
CA ASP A 37 5.36 -13.57 -27.43
C ASP A 37 4.40 -12.53 -28.02
N GLU A 38 3.10 -12.87 -28.08
CA GLU A 38 2.06 -11.96 -28.55
C GLU A 38 1.89 -10.74 -27.62
N PHE A 39 1.98 -10.95 -26.29
CA PHE A 39 1.95 -9.91 -25.28
C PHE A 39 3.11 -8.92 -25.42
N LEU A 40 4.34 -9.41 -25.55
CA LEU A 40 5.54 -8.57 -25.74
C LEU A 40 5.41 -7.70 -27.00
N ALA A 41 5.02 -8.31 -28.12
CA ALA A 41 4.81 -7.59 -29.37
C ALA A 41 3.69 -6.53 -29.24
N GLY A 42 2.64 -6.82 -28.47
CA GLY A 42 1.55 -5.88 -28.20
C GLY A 42 1.97 -4.69 -27.32
N ARG A 43 2.79 -4.93 -26.30
CA ARG A 43 3.40 -3.88 -25.46
C ARG A 43 4.22 -2.91 -26.32
N ASP A 44 5.10 -3.44 -27.17
CA ASP A 44 5.99 -2.61 -27.98
C ASP A 44 5.20 -1.74 -28.97
N ARG A 45 4.19 -2.31 -29.63
CA ARG A 45 3.25 -1.55 -30.48
C ARG A 45 2.54 -0.43 -29.73
N ARG A 46 2.02 -0.70 -28.52
CA ARG A 46 1.35 0.32 -27.69
C ARG A 46 2.30 1.44 -27.30
N ARG A 47 3.55 1.12 -26.96
CA ARG A 47 4.58 2.11 -26.62
C ARG A 47 4.89 3.03 -27.80
N GLU A 48 5.08 2.45 -28.98
CA GLU A 48 5.27 3.20 -30.23
C GLU A 48 4.07 4.09 -30.55
N GLU A 49 2.85 3.58 -30.37
CA GLU A 49 1.62 4.34 -30.58
C GLU A 49 1.47 5.50 -29.60
N MET A 50 1.67 5.29 -28.30
CA MET A 50 1.61 6.36 -27.29
C MET A 50 2.64 7.47 -27.55
N THR A 51 3.81 7.10 -28.05
CA THR A 51 4.84 8.05 -28.49
C THR A 51 4.36 8.85 -29.69
N ARG A 52 3.82 8.17 -30.72
CA ARG A 52 3.30 8.81 -31.93
C ARG A 52 2.13 9.76 -31.65
N LEU A 53 1.28 9.42 -30.67
CA LEU A 53 0.12 10.22 -30.28
C LEU A 53 0.48 11.36 -29.30
N GLY A 54 1.72 11.42 -28.79
CA GLY A 54 2.14 12.45 -27.84
C GLY A 54 1.51 12.33 -26.44
N VAL A 55 0.87 11.19 -26.15
CA VAL A 55 0.28 10.90 -24.83
C VAL A 55 1.40 10.61 -23.80
N ARG A 56 2.54 10.10 -24.27
CA ARG A 56 3.76 9.93 -23.46
C ARG A 56 4.62 11.19 -23.54
N ASN A 57 5.10 11.66 -22.38
CA ASN A 57 6.15 12.67 -22.33
C ASN A 57 7.52 12.03 -22.63
N GLU A 58 7.84 11.89 -23.91
CA GLU A 58 9.07 11.25 -24.39
C GLU A 58 10.34 11.91 -23.84
N ALA A 59 10.39 13.25 -23.86
CA ALA A 59 11.55 14.00 -23.36
C ALA A 59 11.81 13.75 -21.87
N PHE A 60 10.74 13.60 -21.08
CA PHE A 60 10.86 13.19 -19.69
C PHE A 60 11.40 11.76 -19.57
N ALA A 61 10.79 10.80 -20.27
CA ALA A 61 11.18 9.39 -20.21
C ALA A 61 12.66 9.19 -20.59
N ASP A 62 13.09 9.78 -21.71
CA ASP A 62 14.48 9.68 -22.19
C ASP A 62 15.48 10.28 -21.20
N ARG A 63 15.12 11.39 -20.56
CA ARG A 63 15.94 12.00 -19.52
C ARG A 63 15.99 11.09 -18.29
N TRP A 64 14.83 10.61 -17.83
CA TRP A 64 14.71 9.75 -16.66
C TRP A 64 15.59 8.51 -16.79
N PHE A 65 15.46 7.75 -17.88
CA PHE A 65 16.26 6.54 -18.09
C PHE A 65 17.74 6.83 -18.26
N ARG A 66 18.12 7.91 -18.96
CA ARG A 66 19.53 8.25 -19.17
C ARG A 66 20.22 8.69 -17.89
N GLU A 67 19.56 9.49 -17.06
CA GLU A 67 20.15 10.01 -15.82
C GLU A 67 20.20 8.96 -14.71
N ASN A 68 19.33 7.95 -14.76
CA ASN A 68 19.13 6.97 -13.70
C ASN A 68 19.44 5.53 -14.10
N GLU A 69 20.08 5.29 -15.26
CA GLU A 69 20.31 3.96 -15.84
C GLU A 69 20.87 2.95 -14.83
N GLU A 70 21.90 3.34 -14.07
CA GLU A 70 22.52 2.47 -13.06
C GLU A 70 21.54 2.16 -11.91
N GLY A 71 20.92 3.19 -11.32
CA GLY A 71 20.00 3.03 -10.18
C GLY A 71 18.74 2.25 -10.52
N LEU A 72 18.18 2.44 -11.72
CA LEU A 72 16.99 1.73 -12.20
C LEU A 72 17.20 0.21 -12.33
N ARG A 73 18.45 -0.26 -12.43
CA ARG A 73 18.73 -1.70 -12.34
C ARG A 73 18.31 -2.30 -10.99
N GLY A 74 18.21 -1.48 -9.95
CA GLY A 74 17.65 -1.88 -8.64
C GLY A 74 16.21 -2.38 -8.70
N GLY A 75 15.52 -2.22 -9.84
CA GLY A 75 14.23 -2.89 -10.10
C GLY A 75 14.32 -4.41 -10.22
N TRP A 76 15.50 -4.98 -10.52
CA TRP A 76 15.69 -6.43 -10.66
C TRP A 76 17.07 -6.97 -10.24
N ASP A 77 17.99 -6.09 -9.87
CA ASP A 77 19.35 -6.39 -9.42
C ASP A 77 19.45 -6.02 -7.93
N THR A 78 19.42 -7.02 -7.06
CA THR A 78 19.41 -6.86 -5.59
C THR A 78 20.64 -6.11 -5.08
N ALA A 79 21.82 -6.34 -5.65
CA ALA A 79 23.05 -5.67 -5.25
C ALA A 79 22.98 -4.17 -5.54
N GLN A 80 22.50 -3.79 -6.72
CA GLN A 80 22.26 -2.39 -7.03
C GLN A 80 21.18 -1.80 -6.12
N ARG A 81 20.09 -2.52 -5.90
CA ARG A 81 18.99 -2.06 -5.04
C ARG A 81 19.46 -1.75 -3.63
N LEU A 82 20.26 -2.61 -3.02
CA LEU A 82 20.78 -2.37 -1.68
C LEU A 82 21.67 -1.12 -1.62
N LYS A 83 22.40 -0.79 -2.69
CA LYS A 83 23.18 0.45 -2.78
C LYS A 83 22.27 1.67 -2.75
N GLU A 84 21.17 1.66 -3.52
CA GLU A 84 20.19 2.74 -3.54
C GLU A 84 19.48 2.90 -2.18
N LEU A 85 19.01 1.79 -1.59
CA LEU A 85 18.36 1.78 -0.28
C LEU A 85 19.30 2.27 0.84
N ASP A 86 20.56 1.83 0.84
CA ASP A 86 21.56 2.27 1.82
C ASP A 86 21.85 3.78 1.65
N GLY A 87 21.89 4.28 0.41
CA GLY A 87 22.03 5.71 0.10
C GLY A 87 20.89 6.55 0.66
N ASP A 88 19.65 6.07 0.53
CA ASP A 88 18.45 6.74 1.02
C ASP A 88 18.21 6.54 2.53
N GLY A 89 18.90 5.59 3.15
CA GLY A 89 18.74 5.25 4.57
C GLY A 89 17.54 4.33 4.84
N VAL A 90 17.04 3.63 3.83
CA VAL A 90 15.91 2.69 3.91
C VAL A 90 16.44 1.31 4.29
N ALA A 91 16.08 0.82 5.48
CA ALA A 91 16.59 -0.46 6.00
C ALA A 91 15.85 -1.66 5.42
N ALA A 92 14.55 -1.54 5.17
CA ALA A 92 13.71 -2.60 4.64
C ALA A 92 12.55 -2.01 3.81
N GLU A 93 11.81 -2.86 3.12
CA GLU A 93 10.73 -2.43 2.24
C GLU A 93 9.73 -3.53 1.88
N VAL A 94 8.53 -3.10 1.52
CA VAL A 94 7.47 -3.91 0.94
C VAL A 94 7.53 -3.76 -0.58
N VAL A 95 7.59 -4.89 -1.30
CA VAL A 95 7.96 -4.92 -2.72
C VAL A 95 6.77 -5.37 -3.58
N PHE A 96 6.18 -4.41 -4.27
CA PHE A 96 5.14 -4.54 -5.29
C PHE A 96 5.74 -4.88 -6.68
N PRO A 97 4.91 -5.32 -7.65
CA PRO A 97 5.35 -5.56 -9.03
C PRO A 97 5.74 -4.27 -9.77
N ASP A 98 6.26 -4.44 -10.98
CA ASP A 98 6.46 -3.40 -12.00
C ASP A 98 7.42 -2.27 -11.61
N ALA A 99 8.73 -2.49 -11.73
CA ALA A 99 9.74 -1.45 -11.45
C ALA A 99 9.81 -0.29 -12.46
N ASP A 100 9.04 -0.33 -13.55
CA ASP A 100 9.05 0.68 -14.60
C ASP A 100 7.63 1.16 -14.89
N ALA A 101 7.22 2.21 -14.17
CA ALA A 101 5.97 2.94 -14.39
C ALA A 101 5.97 3.79 -15.68
N VAL A 102 7.10 3.98 -16.36
CA VAL A 102 7.23 4.92 -17.49
C VAL A 102 6.99 4.22 -18.83
N ASP A 103 7.71 3.13 -19.09
CA ASP A 103 7.68 2.39 -20.36
C ASP A 103 7.21 0.93 -20.20
N SER A 104 6.98 0.46 -18.96
CA SER A 104 6.58 -0.92 -18.65
C SER A 104 7.53 -1.98 -19.21
N ARG A 105 8.83 -1.68 -19.31
CA ARG A 105 9.86 -2.64 -19.77
C ARG A 105 10.24 -3.63 -18.69
N THR A 106 10.06 -3.26 -17.42
CA THR A 106 10.30 -4.11 -16.26
C THR A 106 9.01 -4.31 -15.49
N ALA A 107 8.04 -4.95 -16.16
CA ALA A 107 6.71 -5.20 -15.65
C ALA A 107 6.34 -6.68 -15.72
N ALA A 108 5.46 -7.13 -14.83
CA ALA A 108 4.91 -8.47 -14.80
C ALA A 108 4.19 -8.80 -16.13
N PRO A 109 4.28 -10.06 -16.60
CA PRO A 109 3.71 -10.46 -17.88
C PRO A 109 2.18 -10.38 -17.87
N PHE A 110 1.56 -10.31 -19.05
CA PHE A 110 0.10 -10.29 -19.23
C PHE A 110 -0.63 -9.13 -18.53
N GLY A 111 0.08 -8.10 -18.06
CA GLY A 111 -0.51 -6.91 -17.42
C GLY A 111 -0.98 -7.15 -16.00
N VAL A 112 -0.52 -8.22 -15.34
CA VAL A 112 -0.98 -8.64 -14.00
C VAL A 112 -0.34 -7.84 -12.84
N GLY A 113 0.55 -6.88 -13.14
CA GLY A 113 1.19 -6.01 -12.15
C GLY A 113 0.27 -4.88 -11.70
N LEU A 114 0.70 -3.62 -11.78
CA LEU A 114 -0.11 -2.46 -11.34
C LEU A 114 -1.36 -2.24 -12.20
N GLY A 115 -1.36 -2.79 -13.42
CA GLY A 115 -2.54 -2.86 -14.29
C GLY A 115 -3.52 -3.99 -13.96
N LEU A 116 -3.32 -4.74 -12.86
CA LEU A 116 -4.18 -5.84 -12.46
C LEU A 116 -5.63 -5.37 -12.26
N SER A 117 -6.54 -5.96 -13.02
CA SER A 117 -7.98 -5.65 -13.03
C SER A 117 -8.80 -6.94 -13.09
N GLY A 118 -10.02 -6.91 -12.57
CA GLY A 118 -10.90 -8.08 -12.47
C GLY A 118 -11.39 -8.65 -13.80
N ASP A 119 -11.21 -7.92 -14.91
CA ASP A 119 -11.59 -8.32 -16.27
C ASP A 119 -10.47 -9.03 -17.06
N GLN A 120 -9.34 -9.33 -16.42
CA GLN A 120 -8.27 -10.11 -17.05
C GLN A 120 -8.71 -11.55 -17.36
N ASP A 121 -8.13 -12.12 -18.41
CA ASP A 121 -8.27 -13.54 -18.68
C ASP A 121 -7.76 -14.34 -17.47
N PRO A 122 -8.59 -15.22 -16.87
CA PRO A 122 -8.23 -15.87 -15.60
C PRO A 122 -7.06 -16.86 -15.74
N GLU A 123 -6.85 -17.46 -16.91
CA GLU A 123 -5.71 -18.37 -17.15
C GLU A 123 -4.42 -17.59 -17.32
N LEU A 124 -4.41 -16.57 -18.20
CA LEU A 124 -3.24 -15.72 -18.41
C LEU A 124 -2.91 -14.90 -17.17
N GLY A 125 -3.93 -14.39 -16.48
CA GLY A 125 -3.80 -13.64 -15.24
C GLY A 125 -3.13 -14.46 -14.15
N MET A 126 -3.59 -15.70 -13.93
CA MET A 126 -2.95 -16.61 -12.99
C MET A 126 -1.54 -16.99 -13.46
N ALA A 127 -1.34 -17.33 -14.74
CA ALA A 127 -0.01 -17.68 -15.26
C ALA A 127 1.02 -16.55 -15.04
N GLY A 128 0.63 -15.31 -15.31
CA GLY A 128 1.49 -14.15 -15.14
C GLY A 128 1.77 -13.84 -13.67
N ALA A 129 0.74 -13.88 -12.83
CA ALA A 129 0.89 -13.70 -11.37
C ALA A 129 1.83 -14.76 -10.79
N GLN A 130 1.65 -16.03 -11.16
CA GLN A 130 2.50 -17.11 -10.68
C GLN A 130 3.94 -16.98 -11.17
N ALA A 131 4.17 -16.53 -12.40
CA ALA A 131 5.50 -16.27 -12.93
C ALA A 131 6.23 -15.16 -12.17
N HIS A 132 5.53 -14.04 -11.92
CA HIS A 132 6.09 -12.95 -11.13
C HIS A 132 6.33 -13.36 -9.68
N ASN A 133 5.37 -14.02 -9.03
CA ASN A 133 5.49 -14.47 -7.63
C ASN A 133 6.68 -15.42 -7.43
N ARG A 134 6.96 -16.31 -8.40
CA ARG A 134 8.15 -17.19 -8.35
C ARG A 134 9.44 -16.38 -8.38
N TRP A 135 9.56 -15.45 -9.32
CA TRP A 135 10.74 -14.58 -9.40
C TRP A 135 10.88 -13.68 -8.16
N LEU A 136 9.78 -13.09 -7.69
CA LEU A 136 9.79 -12.22 -6.51
C LEU A 136 10.23 -12.99 -5.25
N ALA A 137 9.85 -14.27 -5.13
CA ALA A 137 10.31 -15.13 -4.05
C ALA A 137 11.83 -15.34 -4.09
N GLU A 138 12.41 -15.56 -5.28
CA GLU A 138 13.87 -15.63 -5.45
C GLU A 138 14.54 -14.31 -5.04
N PHE A 139 14.03 -13.19 -5.53
CA PHE A 139 14.53 -11.84 -5.21
C PHE A 139 14.48 -11.52 -3.71
N VAL A 140 13.37 -11.86 -3.04
CA VAL A 140 13.21 -11.71 -1.59
C VAL A 140 14.19 -12.61 -0.83
N SER A 141 14.44 -13.83 -1.32
CA SER A 141 15.31 -14.80 -0.64
C SER A 141 16.78 -14.37 -0.53
N GLU A 142 17.22 -13.43 -1.37
CA GLU A 142 18.58 -12.88 -1.30
C GLU A 142 18.81 -12.00 -0.06
N HIS A 143 17.76 -11.30 0.40
CA HIS A 143 17.78 -10.40 1.56
C HIS A 143 16.45 -10.44 2.34
N PRO A 144 16.07 -11.60 2.91
CA PRO A 144 14.74 -11.83 3.49
C PRO A 144 14.46 -11.01 4.75
N GLU A 145 15.49 -10.46 5.40
CA GLU A 145 15.35 -9.52 6.50
C GLU A 145 14.97 -8.11 6.04
N ARG A 146 15.29 -7.75 4.79
CA ARG A 146 15.05 -6.42 4.21
C ARG A 146 13.83 -6.36 3.31
N HIS A 147 13.41 -7.47 2.71
CA HIS A 147 12.33 -7.45 1.71
C HIS A 147 11.09 -8.23 2.18
N CYS A 148 9.92 -7.61 2.04
CA CYS A 148 8.62 -8.27 2.12
C CYS A 148 7.95 -8.23 0.73
N GLY A 149 7.99 -9.33 -0.01
CA GLY A 149 7.37 -9.39 -1.34
C GLY A 149 5.84 -9.47 -1.27
N VAL A 150 5.18 -8.70 -2.13
CA VAL A 150 3.72 -8.68 -2.31
C VAL A 150 3.34 -9.60 -3.47
N ALA A 151 2.72 -10.74 -3.16
CA ALA A 151 2.31 -11.70 -4.17
C ALA A 151 1.10 -11.18 -4.95
N LEU A 152 1.18 -11.23 -6.28
CA LEU A 152 0.06 -10.96 -7.18
C LEU A 152 -1.00 -12.04 -7.01
N LEU A 153 -2.24 -11.63 -6.75
CA LEU A 153 -3.36 -12.51 -6.50
C LEU A 153 -4.56 -12.11 -7.36
N PRO A 154 -4.76 -12.75 -8.53
CA PRO A 154 -5.97 -12.59 -9.35
C PRO A 154 -7.21 -13.15 -8.62
N VAL A 155 -7.73 -12.41 -7.64
CA VAL A 155 -8.77 -12.87 -6.70
C VAL A 155 -10.09 -13.23 -7.38
N THR A 156 -10.34 -12.69 -8.58
CA THR A 156 -11.53 -12.97 -9.40
C THR A 156 -11.46 -14.31 -10.14
N ALA A 157 -10.32 -15.02 -10.09
CA ALA A 157 -10.18 -16.39 -10.59
C ALA A 157 -10.95 -17.40 -9.70
N PRO A 158 -11.05 -18.69 -10.10
CA PRO A 158 -11.67 -19.72 -9.25
C PRO A 158 -11.08 -19.76 -7.83
N VAL A 159 -11.95 -19.71 -6.82
CA VAL A 159 -11.59 -19.46 -5.41
C VAL A 159 -10.59 -20.49 -4.86
N ASP A 160 -10.73 -21.75 -5.25
CA ASP A 160 -9.83 -22.83 -4.86
C ASP A 160 -8.38 -22.60 -5.35
N ARG A 161 -8.22 -22.09 -6.57
CA ARG A 161 -6.92 -21.71 -7.12
C ARG A 161 -6.32 -20.50 -6.43
N VAL A 162 -7.16 -19.51 -6.12
CA VAL A 162 -6.74 -18.30 -5.38
C VAL A 162 -6.23 -18.68 -3.99
N VAL A 163 -6.96 -19.53 -3.26
CA VAL A 163 -6.53 -20.01 -1.93
C VAL A 163 -5.24 -20.84 -2.02
N ALA A 164 -5.10 -21.70 -3.03
CA ALA A 164 -3.87 -22.45 -3.26
C ALA A 164 -2.68 -21.53 -3.54
N GLU A 165 -2.89 -20.46 -4.31
CA GLU A 165 -1.85 -19.47 -4.61
C GLU A 165 -1.41 -18.69 -3.37
N ILE A 166 -2.33 -18.30 -2.48
CA ILE A 166 -2.00 -17.65 -1.20
C ILE A 166 -1.05 -18.54 -0.39
N ARG A 167 -1.38 -19.82 -0.23
CA ARG A 167 -0.57 -20.78 0.54
C ARG A 167 0.80 -20.98 -0.08
N ARG A 168 0.86 -21.15 -1.40
CA ARG A 168 2.13 -21.30 -2.13
C ARG A 168 3.01 -20.05 -1.98
N ALA A 169 2.43 -18.85 -2.12
CA ALA A 169 3.15 -17.59 -1.97
C ALA A 169 3.75 -17.48 -0.56
N ARG A 170 2.96 -17.81 0.48
CA ARG A 170 3.43 -17.84 1.86
C ARG A 170 4.58 -18.83 2.07
N GLU A 171 4.43 -20.06 1.59
CA GLU A 171 5.44 -21.12 1.67
C GLU A 171 6.74 -20.74 0.94
N SER A 172 6.64 -19.91 -0.10
CA SER A 172 7.79 -19.41 -0.87
C SER A 172 8.50 -18.22 -0.21
N GLY A 173 8.01 -17.71 0.93
CA GLY A 173 8.61 -16.59 1.66
C GLY A 173 8.03 -15.21 1.35
N LEU A 174 6.95 -15.11 0.55
CA LEU A 174 6.24 -13.84 0.35
C LEU A 174 5.39 -13.50 1.59
N GLY A 175 5.18 -12.20 1.83
CA GLY A 175 4.61 -11.70 3.09
C GLY A 175 3.28 -10.96 2.97
N ALA A 176 2.87 -10.58 1.77
CA ALA A 176 1.64 -9.84 1.52
C ALA A 176 0.99 -10.24 0.19
N LEU A 177 -0.24 -9.80 -0.04
CA LEU A 177 -1.05 -10.14 -1.23
C LEU A 177 -1.55 -8.86 -1.90
N MET A 178 -1.42 -8.74 -3.22
CA MET A 178 -2.05 -7.68 -4.00
C MET A 178 -3.23 -8.24 -4.79
N ILE A 179 -4.43 -7.70 -4.55
CA ILE A 179 -5.61 -8.00 -5.35
C ILE A 179 -5.86 -6.87 -6.36
N PRO A 180 -6.62 -7.11 -7.45
CA PRO A 180 -6.94 -6.06 -8.41
C PRO A 180 -7.61 -4.86 -7.72
N ALA A 181 -7.25 -3.64 -8.11
CA ALA A 181 -7.89 -2.43 -7.57
C ALA A 181 -9.40 -2.39 -7.86
N MET A 182 -9.81 -2.98 -8.98
CA MET A 182 -11.20 -3.03 -9.45
C MET A 182 -11.61 -4.47 -9.71
N TRP A 183 -12.77 -4.88 -9.18
CA TRP A 183 -13.41 -6.15 -9.55
C TRP A 183 -14.07 -6.12 -10.94
N ALA A 184 -14.21 -4.93 -11.53
CA ALA A 184 -14.84 -4.71 -12.84
C ALA A 184 -16.25 -5.36 -12.93
N GLY A 185 -16.51 -6.13 -13.98
CA GLY A 185 -17.77 -6.85 -14.17
C GLY A 185 -17.93 -8.13 -13.34
N GLN A 186 -16.97 -8.45 -12.47
CA GLN A 186 -17.02 -9.61 -11.58
C GLN A 186 -17.75 -9.28 -10.27
N GLU A 187 -17.94 -10.29 -9.43
CA GLU A 187 -18.51 -10.07 -8.11
C GLU A 187 -17.62 -9.15 -7.26
N PRO A 188 -18.22 -8.18 -6.56
CA PRO A 188 -17.50 -7.26 -5.70
C PRO A 188 -16.91 -7.99 -4.48
N TYR A 189 -15.82 -7.47 -3.93
CA TYR A 189 -15.01 -8.17 -2.91
C TYR A 189 -15.69 -8.47 -1.57
N HIS A 190 -16.89 -7.93 -1.33
CA HIS A 190 -17.70 -8.30 -0.17
C HIS A 190 -18.55 -9.55 -0.36
N ASP A 191 -18.66 -10.06 -1.59
CA ASP A 191 -19.42 -11.27 -1.88
C ASP A 191 -18.87 -12.45 -1.06
N ARG A 192 -19.77 -13.24 -0.48
CA ARG A 192 -19.43 -14.36 0.42
C ARG A 192 -18.60 -15.44 -0.28
N ARG A 193 -18.58 -15.48 -1.62
CA ARG A 193 -17.67 -16.36 -2.37
C ARG A 193 -16.19 -16.11 -2.05
N TYR A 194 -15.82 -14.91 -1.62
CA TYR A 194 -14.45 -14.56 -1.29
C TYR A 194 -14.11 -14.78 0.21
N ASP A 195 -15.08 -15.16 1.06
CA ASP A 195 -14.81 -15.46 2.48
C ASP A 195 -13.68 -16.52 2.65
N PRO A 196 -13.56 -17.58 1.83
CA PRO A 196 -12.41 -18.50 1.89
C PRO A 196 -11.06 -17.84 1.57
N VAL A 197 -11.05 -16.84 0.69
CA VAL A 197 -9.84 -16.05 0.35
C VAL A 197 -9.43 -15.20 1.56
N TRP A 198 -10.39 -14.50 2.18
CA TRP A 198 -10.16 -13.67 3.36
C TRP A 198 -9.71 -14.49 4.57
N ALA A 199 -10.30 -15.67 4.76
CA ALA A 199 -9.86 -16.63 5.77
C ALA A 199 -8.42 -17.10 5.52
N ALA A 200 -8.07 -17.49 4.29
CA ALA A 200 -6.72 -17.94 3.96
C ALA A 200 -5.66 -16.84 4.14
N ALA A 201 -5.97 -15.60 3.76
CA ALA A 201 -5.09 -14.45 3.97
C ALA A 201 -4.84 -14.20 5.47
N ALA A 202 -5.91 -14.22 6.28
CA ALA A 202 -5.83 -14.07 7.73
C ALA A 202 -5.05 -15.22 8.41
N GLU A 203 -5.30 -16.47 8.03
CA GLU A 203 -4.59 -17.65 8.54
C GLU A 203 -3.10 -17.62 8.21
N CYS A 204 -2.74 -17.14 7.00
CA CYS A 204 -1.33 -17.01 6.59
C CYS A 204 -0.64 -15.78 7.21
N GLY A 205 -1.41 -14.88 7.84
CA GLY A 205 -0.91 -13.61 8.36
C GLY A 205 -0.41 -12.67 7.27
N MET A 206 -0.98 -12.75 6.06
CA MET A 206 -0.58 -11.93 4.91
C MET A 206 -1.60 -10.79 4.70
N PRO A 207 -1.20 -9.52 4.90
CA PRO A 207 -2.06 -8.39 4.58
C PRO A 207 -2.47 -8.40 3.11
N VAL A 208 -3.72 -8.01 2.84
CA VAL A 208 -4.26 -7.84 1.48
C VAL A 208 -4.18 -6.36 1.11
N LEU A 209 -3.66 -6.05 -0.07
CA LEU A 209 -3.47 -4.69 -0.55
C LEU A 209 -4.12 -4.49 -1.91
N THR A 210 -4.59 -3.27 -2.13
CA THR A 210 -4.83 -2.70 -3.45
C THR A 210 -3.82 -1.60 -3.73
N HIS A 211 -3.57 -1.35 -5.02
CA HIS A 211 -2.57 -0.39 -5.46
C HIS A 211 -3.11 0.52 -6.55
N SER A 212 -2.63 1.76 -6.60
CA SER A 212 -2.84 2.67 -7.73
C SER A 212 -2.32 2.08 -9.05
N GLY A 213 -2.86 2.56 -10.18
CA GLY A 213 -2.43 2.19 -11.52
C GLY A 213 -3.56 1.73 -12.42
N ALA A 214 -4.35 0.74 -11.99
CA ALA A 214 -5.47 0.23 -12.79
C ALA A 214 -6.64 1.22 -12.86
N ALA A 215 -7.17 1.44 -14.06
CA ALA A 215 -8.27 2.38 -14.32
C ALA A 215 -9.15 1.94 -15.50
N PRO A 216 -10.46 2.28 -15.51
CA PRO A 216 -11.36 1.96 -16.61
C PRO A 216 -11.17 2.97 -17.76
N ARG A 217 -10.07 2.85 -18.51
CA ARG A 217 -9.69 3.83 -19.57
C ARG A 217 -10.79 4.16 -20.57
N HIS A 218 -11.71 3.23 -20.83
CA HIS A 218 -12.85 3.48 -21.71
C HIS A 218 -13.81 4.59 -21.21
N GLU A 219 -13.81 4.91 -19.91
CA GLU A 219 -14.66 5.95 -19.31
C GLU A 219 -14.10 7.36 -19.51
N TYR A 220 -12.77 7.52 -19.57
CA TYR A 220 -12.10 8.84 -19.65
C TYR A 220 -11.27 9.04 -20.92
N GLY A 221 -11.02 8.01 -21.72
CA GLY A 221 -10.23 8.09 -22.96
C GLY A 221 -8.81 8.59 -22.71
N ASP A 222 -8.46 9.73 -23.33
CA ASP A 222 -7.15 10.38 -23.23
C ASP A 222 -7.13 11.57 -22.26
N HIS A 223 -8.21 11.78 -21.49
CA HIS A 223 -8.33 12.90 -20.56
C HIS A 223 -7.59 12.61 -19.24
N LEU A 224 -6.27 12.80 -19.24
CA LEU A 224 -5.41 12.53 -18.08
C LEU A 224 -5.83 13.26 -16.79
N GLY A 225 -6.45 14.44 -16.90
CA GLY A 225 -6.99 15.17 -15.75
C GLY A 225 -8.07 14.41 -14.98
N ILE A 226 -8.87 13.59 -15.68
CA ILE A 226 -9.86 12.70 -15.05
C ILE A 226 -9.13 11.56 -14.35
N TYR A 227 -8.21 10.87 -15.05
CA TYR A 227 -7.41 9.80 -14.46
C TYR A 227 -6.71 10.22 -13.16
N VAL A 228 -5.95 11.32 -13.16
CA VAL A 228 -5.23 11.77 -11.95
C VAL A 228 -6.15 12.20 -10.80
N SER A 229 -7.41 12.55 -11.10
CA SER A 229 -8.40 12.89 -10.08
C SER A 229 -9.11 11.65 -9.52
N GLU A 230 -9.13 10.55 -10.28
CA GLU A 230 -9.87 9.34 -9.94
C GLU A 230 -9.01 8.16 -9.51
N VAL A 231 -7.72 8.15 -9.86
CA VAL A 231 -6.79 7.03 -9.62
C VAL A 231 -6.64 6.68 -8.14
N THR A 232 -6.83 7.65 -7.25
CA THR A 232 -6.89 7.41 -5.80
C THR A 232 -8.11 6.58 -5.37
N TRP A 233 -9.25 6.73 -6.05
CA TRP A 233 -10.53 6.17 -5.60
C TRP A 233 -10.72 4.71 -6.00
N TRP A 234 -10.22 4.28 -7.16
CA TRP A 234 -10.32 2.88 -7.58
C TRP A 234 -9.68 1.90 -6.58
N PRO A 235 -8.42 2.05 -6.16
CA PRO A 235 -7.81 1.19 -5.15
C PRO A 235 -8.38 1.41 -3.73
N ALA A 236 -8.84 2.61 -3.38
CA ALA A 236 -9.47 2.85 -2.08
C ALA A 236 -10.87 2.21 -1.97
N ARG A 237 -11.59 2.08 -3.08
CA ARG A 237 -12.99 1.63 -3.12
C ARG A 237 -13.26 0.29 -2.45
N PRO A 238 -12.46 -0.77 -2.65
CA PRO A 238 -12.58 -2.02 -1.90
C PRO A 238 -12.75 -1.84 -0.39
N LEU A 239 -12.08 -0.88 0.23
CA LEU A 239 -12.10 -0.66 1.68
C LEU A 239 -13.52 -0.58 2.25
N TRP A 240 -14.35 0.31 1.69
CA TRP A 240 -15.68 0.54 2.24
C TRP A 240 -16.68 -0.56 1.88
N PHE A 241 -16.43 -1.32 0.81
CA PHE A 241 -17.20 -2.53 0.50
C PHE A 241 -16.93 -3.61 1.54
N LEU A 242 -15.67 -3.87 1.88
CA LEU A 242 -15.28 -4.85 2.89
C LEU A 242 -15.75 -4.44 4.29
N LEU A 243 -15.65 -3.14 4.62
CA LEU A 243 -16.06 -2.61 5.92
C LEU A 243 -17.57 -2.70 6.13
N TRP A 244 -18.38 -2.14 5.24
CA TRP A 244 -19.83 -2.07 5.42
C TRP A 244 -20.54 -3.43 5.34
N SER A 245 -19.89 -4.42 4.71
CA SER A 245 -20.40 -5.78 4.60
C SER A 245 -19.96 -6.70 5.74
N GLY A 246 -19.22 -6.20 6.72
CA GLY A 246 -18.74 -6.96 7.87
C GLY A 246 -17.66 -7.99 7.55
N VAL A 247 -16.92 -7.88 6.43
CA VAL A 247 -15.80 -8.80 6.14
C VAL A 247 -14.76 -8.76 7.25
N PHE A 248 -14.41 -7.56 7.73
CA PHE A 248 -13.47 -7.39 8.83
C PHE A 248 -14.00 -7.96 10.17
N GLU A 249 -15.32 -8.01 10.35
CA GLU A 249 -15.96 -8.66 11.50
C GLU A 249 -15.87 -10.19 11.42
N ARG A 250 -16.12 -10.77 10.24
CA ARG A 250 -16.04 -12.22 10.01
C ARG A 250 -14.62 -12.76 10.03
N HIS A 251 -13.65 -11.94 9.62
CA HIS A 251 -12.24 -12.30 9.52
C HIS A 251 -11.39 -11.33 10.37
N PRO A 252 -11.40 -11.46 11.71
CA PRO A 252 -10.73 -10.51 12.60
C PRO A 252 -9.20 -10.47 12.45
N GLY A 253 -8.59 -11.52 11.87
CA GLY A 253 -7.16 -11.57 11.54
C GLY A 253 -6.80 -10.97 10.18
N LEU A 254 -7.78 -10.59 9.35
CA LEU A 254 -7.53 -9.97 8.05
C LEU A 254 -6.98 -8.55 8.25
N ARG A 255 -5.93 -8.19 7.51
CA ARG A 255 -5.47 -6.80 7.40
C ARG A 255 -5.62 -6.32 5.96
N PHE A 256 -6.00 -5.07 5.77
CA PHE A 256 -6.22 -4.48 4.46
C PHE A 256 -5.49 -3.14 4.29
N GLY A 257 -4.70 -3.02 3.23
CA GLY A 257 -3.92 -1.83 2.90
C GLY A 257 -4.36 -1.19 1.59
N VAL A 258 -4.32 0.13 1.52
CA VAL A 258 -4.40 0.87 0.25
C VAL A 258 -3.05 1.51 -0.02
N ALA A 259 -2.45 1.20 -1.16
CA ALA A 259 -1.14 1.71 -1.55
C ALA A 259 -1.23 2.79 -2.64
N GLU A 260 -0.29 3.73 -2.58
CA GLU A 260 -0.07 4.80 -3.56
C GLU A 260 -1.32 5.66 -3.88
N SER A 261 -2.21 5.81 -2.88
CA SER A 261 -3.48 6.53 -3.03
C SER A 261 -3.60 7.75 -2.11
N GLY A 262 -2.48 8.15 -1.48
CA GLY A 262 -2.48 9.10 -0.38
C GLY A 262 -3.39 8.68 0.79
N CYS A 263 -3.51 9.54 1.79
CA CYS A 263 -4.40 9.33 2.94
C CYS A 263 -5.27 10.55 3.29
N TRP A 264 -5.20 11.63 2.49
CA TRP A 264 -5.95 12.88 2.73
C TRP A 264 -7.49 12.72 2.71
N TRP A 265 -8.00 11.69 2.02
CA TRP A 265 -9.43 11.41 1.88
C TRP A 265 -10.00 10.68 3.11
N LEU A 266 -9.16 9.94 3.83
CA LEU A 266 -9.57 9.00 4.86
C LEU A 266 -10.27 9.65 6.07
N PRO A 267 -9.83 10.81 6.60
CA PRO A 267 -10.55 11.48 7.70
C PRO A 267 -12.01 11.78 7.38
N ASN A 268 -12.28 12.32 6.18
CA ASN A 268 -13.64 12.68 5.77
C ASN A 268 -14.50 11.44 5.56
N LEU A 269 -13.94 10.38 4.97
CA LEU A 269 -14.65 9.11 4.82
C LEU A 269 -14.96 8.50 6.18
N LEU A 270 -13.99 8.50 7.11
CA LEU A 270 -14.15 7.94 8.44
C LEU A 270 -15.21 8.68 9.25
N TRP A 271 -15.13 10.02 9.28
CA TRP A 271 -16.16 10.88 9.86
C TRP A 271 -17.54 10.55 9.28
N PHE A 272 -17.64 10.46 7.95
CA PHE A 272 -18.90 10.15 7.28
C PHE A 272 -19.45 8.78 7.69
N MET A 273 -18.59 7.76 7.77
CA MET A 273 -18.98 6.41 8.14
C MET A 273 -19.39 6.30 9.60
N ASP A 274 -18.59 6.83 10.53
CA ASP A 274 -18.91 6.86 11.96
C ASP A 274 -20.21 7.64 12.21
N ARG A 275 -20.39 8.78 11.55
CA ARG A 275 -21.64 9.56 11.61
C ARG A 275 -22.85 8.74 11.20
N LEU A 276 -22.75 7.92 10.14
CA LEU A 276 -23.85 7.07 9.72
C LEU A 276 -24.12 5.96 10.74
N TYR A 277 -23.06 5.33 11.26
CA TYR A 277 -23.17 4.24 12.24
C TYR A 277 -23.74 4.71 13.58
N LEU A 278 -23.21 5.81 14.14
CA LEU A 278 -23.58 6.37 15.44
C LEU A 278 -24.88 7.22 15.38
N GLY A 279 -25.20 7.77 14.21
CA GLY A 279 -26.29 8.72 14.00
C GLY A 279 -27.69 8.11 14.14
N ALA A 280 -28.20 8.07 15.38
CA ALA A 280 -29.42 7.41 15.83
C ALA A 280 -30.77 7.82 15.20
N HIS A 281 -30.81 8.75 14.23
CA HIS A 281 -32.05 9.10 13.49
C HIS A 281 -31.88 8.98 11.97
N GLY A 282 -30.73 9.38 11.43
CA GLY A 282 -30.42 9.22 10.00
C GLY A 282 -30.18 7.76 9.62
N GLY A 283 -29.46 7.00 10.46
CA GLY A 283 -29.23 5.57 10.28
C GLY A 283 -30.50 4.72 10.47
N LYS A 284 -31.50 5.19 11.24
CA LYS A 284 -32.78 4.46 11.37
C LYS A 284 -33.57 4.37 10.06
N LYS A 285 -33.35 5.32 9.13
CA LYS A 285 -33.97 5.32 7.80
C LYS A 285 -33.27 4.33 6.84
N LEU A 286 -31.96 4.18 6.98
CA LEU A 286 -31.11 3.37 6.12
C LEU A 286 -30.70 2.17 6.96
N SER A 287 -31.48 1.07 6.91
CA SER A 287 -31.29 -0.23 7.60
C SER A 287 -30.09 -0.31 8.55
N PRO A 288 -30.25 -0.66 9.84
CA PRO A 288 -29.13 -0.77 10.77
C PRO A 288 -28.01 -1.60 10.13
N PHE A 289 -26.78 -1.10 10.23
CA PHE A 289 -25.58 -1.76 9.68
C PHE A 289 -25.26 -3.03 10.49
N GLU A 290 -26.18 -4.01 10.48
CA GLU A 290 -26.24 -5.19 11.36
C GLU A 290 -25.02 -6.12 11.23
N GLU A 291 -24.32 -6.05 10.10
CA GLU A 291 -23.07 -6.79 9.87
C GLU A 291 -21.89 -6.24 10.70
N LEU A 292 -22.01 -5.02 11.25
CA LEU A 292 -20.96 -4.35 12.02
C LEU A 292 -21.31 -4.37 13.50
N ARG A 293 -20.42 -4.93 14.32
CA ARG A 293 -20.53 -4.92 15.79
C ARG A 293 -19.84 -3.74 16.46
N ARG A 294 -19.09 -2.97 15.68
CA ARG A 294 -18.25 -1.85 16.13
C ARG A 294 -18.39 -0.67 15.16
N PRO A 295 -18.10 0.56 15.59
CA PRO A 295 -18.03 1.68 14.67
C PRO A 295 -16.86 1.54 13.68
N PRO A 296 -16.99 2.10 12.47
CA PRO A 296 -15.97 2.08 11.42
C PRO A 296 -14.54 2.41 11.86
N HIS A 297 -14.34 3.40 12.74
CA HIS A 297 -12.99 3.73 13.23
C HIS A 297 -12.31 2.63 14.05
N GLU A 298 -13.06 1.79 14.76
CA GLU A 298 -12.47 0.65 15.47
C GLU A 298 -11.96 -0.43 14.49
N TYR A 299 -12.65 -0.63 13.36
CA TYR A 299 -12.16 -1.50 12.30
C TYR A 299 -10.91 -0.91 11.63
N LEU A 300 -10.88 0.42 11.45
CA LEU A 300 -9.69 1.12 10.95
C LEU A 300 -8.47 0.81 11.83
N ASP A 301 -8.57 1.09 13.12
CA ASP A 301 -7.48 0.89 14.09
C ASP A 301 -7.02 -0.58 14.18
N ARG A 302 -7.93 -1.53 14.00
CA ARG A 302 -7.63 -2.95 14.17
C ARG A 302 -7.00 -3.58 12.92
N GLN A 303 -7.44 -3.19 11.72
CA GLN A 303 -7.23 -4.00 10.51
C GLN A 303 -6.83 -3.22 9.27
N ILE A 304 -6.94 -1.89 9.24
CA ILE A 304 -6.75 -1.13 8.01
C ILE A 304 -5.57 -0.18 8.14
N PHE A 305 -4.80 -0.04 7.07
CA PHE A 305 -3.69 0.89 6.98
C PHE A 305 -3.59 1.49 5.57
N VAL A 306 -2.79 2.53 5.43
CA VAL A 306 -2.45 3.13 4.14
C VAL A 306 -0.94 3.09 3.97
N CYS A 307 -0.49 2.53 2.84
CA CYS A 307 0.87 2.76 2.38
C CYS A 307 0.91 4.16 1.76
N ALA A 308 1.23 5.15 2.58
CA ALA A 308 1.21 6.57 2.27
C ALA A 308 2.45 6.94 1.44
N THR A 309 2.43 6.58 0.18
CA THR A 309 3.50 6.85 -0.77
C THR A 309 3.65 8.35 -1.00
N ASN A 310 4.90 8.85 -0.93
CA ASN A 310 5.21 10.27 -1.14
C ASN A 310 4.33 11.26 -0.30
N THR A 311 4.02 10.87 0.95
CA THR A 311 3.08 11.59 1.85
C THR A 311 3.39 13.08 2.00
N LYS A 312 2.42 13.97 1.83
CA LYS A 312 2.63 15.41 2.01
C LYS A 312 2.36 15.86 3.45
N ARG A 313 2.90 17.02 3.82
CA ARG A 313 2.65 17.65 5.14
C ARG A 313 1.16 17.84 5.45
N ARG A 314 0.34 18.07 4.42
CA ARG A 314 -1.13 18.17 4.56
C ARG A 314 -1.74 16.88 5.12
N GLU A 315 -1.26 15.73 4.64
CA GLU A 315 -1.72 14.41 5.07
C GLU A 315 -1.24 14.09 6.49
N LEU A 316 0.04 14.37 6.79
CA LEU A 316 0.59 14.18 8.15
C LEU A 316 -0.10 15.07 9.20
N ALA A 317 -0.62 16.24 8.81
CA ALA A 317 -1.39 17.09 9.71
C ALA A 317 -2.72 16.44 10.16
N GLN A 318 -3.24 15.46 9.41
CA GLN A 318 -4.49 14.75 9.70
C GLN A 318 -4.26 13.41 10.42
N ARG A 319 -3.01 13.08 10.80
CA ARG A 319 -2.65 11.78 11.39
C ARG A 319 -3.37 11.43 12.68
N TYR A 320 -3.90 12.39 13.43
CA TYR A 320 -4.69 12.12 14.64
C TYR A 320 -6.17 11.80 14.34
N GLU A 321 -6.67 12.16 13.16
CA GLU A 321 -7.97 11.71 12.66
C GLU A 321 -7.85 10.31 12.04
N ILE A 322 -6.76 10.07 11.31
CA ILE A 322 -6.46 8.79 10.66
C ILE A 322 -6.07 7.73 11.68
N GLY A 323 -5.13 8.07 12.57
CA GLY A 323 -4.37 7.16 13.41
C GLY A 323 -2.90 7.14 12.97
N VAL A 324 -1.98 7.44 13.89
CA VAL A 324 -0.53 7.51 13.59
C VAL A 324 0.00 6.16 13.09
N ASP A 325 -0.54 5.07 13.62
CA ASP A 325 -0.11 3.71 13.29
C ASP A 325 -0.78 3.16 12.03
N ASN A 326 -1.77 3.87 11.48
CA ASN A 326 -2.44 3.51 10.22
C ASN A 326 -1.76 4.13 9.00
N ILE A 327 -0.80 5.04 9.20
CA ILE A 327 -0.02 5.69 8.14
C ILE A 327 1.36 5.04 8.08
N LEU A 328 1.63 4.31 7.01
CA LEU A 328 2.94 3.70 6.76
C LEU A 328 3.58 4.45 5.60
N TRP A 329 4.78 5.00 5.79
CA TRP A 329 5.45 5.76 4.75
C TRP A 329 6.02 4.84 3.66
N GLY A 330 5.85 5.23 2.39
CA GLY A 330 6.41 4.56 1.21
C GLY A 330 7.26 5.50 0.35
N SER A 331 8.37 4.98 -0.19
CA SER A 331 9.30 5.72 -1.06
C SER A 331 8.95 5.62 -2.54
N ASP A 332 8.16 4.62 -2.95
CA ASP A 332 7.83 4.31 -4.35
C ASP A 332 9.06 3.95 -5.20
N PHE A 333 10.12 3.45 -4.60
CA PHE A 333 11.34 3.18 -5.38
C PHE A 333 11.07 2.08 -6.44
N PRO A 334 11.39 2.27 -7.73
CA PRO A 334 12.17 3.36 -8.31
C PRO A 334 11.35 4.30 -9.21
N HIS A 335 10.05 4.47 -8.97
CA HIS A 335 9.19 5.32 -9.78
C HIS A 335 9.50 6.82 -9.63
N PRO A 336 9.30 7.61 -10.69
CA PRO A 336 9.63 9.04 -10.69
C PRO A 336 8.74 9.88 -9.77
N GLU A 337 7.53 9.43 -9.46
CA GLU A 337 6.62 10.01 -8.48
C GLU A 337 7.11 9.82 -7.03
N GLY A 338 8.04 8.89 -6.81
CA GLY A 338 8.61 8.55 -5.52
C GLY A 338 9.52 9.60 -4.90
N THR A 339 10.24 9.18 -3.85
CA THR A 339 11.18 10.06 -3.12
C THR A 339 12.64 9.85 -3.52
N TRP A 340 12.98 8.69 -4.11
CA TRP A 340 14.32 8.41 -4.63
C TRP A 340 14.63 9.31 -5.85
N PRO A 341 15.88 9.77 -6.04
CA PRO A 341 17.09 9.54 -5.21
C PRO A 341 17.30 10.57 -4.09
N ASP A 342 16.30 11.37 -3.76
CA ASP A 342 16.40 12.49 -2.81
C ASP A 342 15.66 12.22 -1.49
N THR A 343 15.49 10.95 -1.11
CA THR A 343 14.62 10.53 -0.01
C THR A 343 14.97 11.23 1.31
N ARG A 344 16.26 11.36 1.64
CA ARG A 344 16.70 12.01 2.89
C ARG A 344 16.31 13.49 2.93
N ALA A 345 16.50 14.21 1.82
CA ALA A 345 16.12 15.62 1.71
C ALA A 345 14.60 15.79 1.75
N TRP A 346 13.88 14.86 1.12
CA TRP A 346 12.43 14.80 1.19
C TRP A 346 11.93 14.60 2.62
N LEU A 347 12.44 13.60 3.34
CA LEU A 347 12.07 13.30 4.73
C LEU A 347 12.29 14.49 5.65
N ARG A 348 13.43 15.18 5.50
CA ARG A 348 13.73 16.41 6.25
C ARG A 348 12.67 17.49 6.02
N ARG A 349 12.25 17.73 4.77
CA ARG A 349 11.20 18.73 4.49
C ARG A 349 9.85 18.33 5.07
N THR A 350 9.52 17.04 5.04
CA THR A 350 8.20 16.54 5.42
C THR A 350 8.04 16.37 6.93
N PHE A 351 9.04 15.80 7.63
CA PHE A 351 8.94 15.36 9.03
C PHE A 351 9.62 16.27 10.09
N HIS A 352 10.28 17.37 9.70
CA HIS A 352 11.10 18.18 10.63
C HIS A 352 10.37 18.68 11.90
N ASP A 353 9.05 18.87 11.84
CA ASP A 353 8.21 19.34 12.93
C ASP A 353 7.20 18.29 13.40
N ILE A 354 7.35 17.03 13.00
CA ILE A 354 6.57 15.92 13.55
C ILE A 354 7.31 15.40 14.79
N PRO A 355 6.61 15.08 15.90
CA PRO A 355 7.24 14.46 17.07
C PRO A 355 8.07 13.22 16.68
N VAL A 356 9.24 13.06 17.29
CA VAL A 356 10.18 11.96 16.98
C VAL A 356 9.52 10.59 17.16
N ALA A 357 8.76 10.41 18.25
CA ALA A 357 8.06 9.15 18.52
C ALA A 357 7.06 8.78 17.41
N GLU A 358 6.27 9.75 16.93
CA GLU A 358 5.30 9.55 15.86
C GLU A 358 5.99 9.31 14.52
N THR A 359 7.10 10.00 14.27
CA THR A 359 7.96 9.78 13.09
C THR A 359 8.49 8.35 13.06
N ARG A 360 8.93 7.78 14.21
CA ARG A 360 9.37 6.37 14.28
C ARG A 360 8.26 5.39 13.91
N ARG A 361 7.02 5.67 14.34
CA ARG A 361 5.86 4.83 13.99
C ARG A 361 5.62 4.83 12.49
N MET A 362 5.43 6.01 11.90
CA MET A 362 5.08 6.16 10.48
C MET A 362 6.21 5.76 9.52
N LEU A 363 7.48 6.00 9.88
CA LEU A 363 8.61 5.66 9.00
C LEU A 363 9.00 4.19 9.02
N GLY A 364 8.58 3.40 10.02
CA GLY A 364 8.98 1.99 10.01
C GLY A 364 8.39 1.07 11.07
N LEU A 365 8.10 1.52 12.29
CA LEU A 365 7.62 0.58 13.32
C LEU A 365 6.22 0.03 13.02
N ALA A 366 5.32 0.86 12.49
CA ALA A 366 3.99 0.40 12.08
C ALA A 366 4.09 -0.59 10.91
N ALA A 367 4.95 -0.31 9.92
CA ALA A 367 5.21 -1.24 8.82
C ALA A 367 5.83 -2.57 9.32
N ALA A 368 6.73 -2.52 10.30
CA ALA A 368 7.30 -3.72 10.89
C ALA A 368 6.24 -4.62 11.53
N GLU A 369 5.27 -4.03 12.23
CA GLU A 369 4.16 -4.76 12.87
C GLU A 369 3.15 -5.31 11.84
N VAL A 370 2.87 -4.55 10.79
CA VAL A 370 1.93 -4.94 9.73
C VAL A 370 2.47 -6.09 8.90
N PHE A 371 3.73 -6.01 8.47
CA PHE A 371 4.36 -6.92 7.51
C PHE A 371 5.32 -7.94 8.14
N GLY A 372 5.52 -7.90 9.46
CA GLY A 372 6.30 -8.91 10.19
C GLY A 372 7.82 -8.75 10.08
N PHE A 373 8.34 -7.53 9.94
CA PHE A 373 9.78 -7.30 9.94
C PHE A 373 10.39 -7.46 11.34
N ASP A 374 11.55 -8.12 11.40
CA ASP A 374 12.32 -8.26 12.63
C ASP A 374 13.15 -6.99 12.89
N THR A 375 12.61 -6.09 13.71
CA THR A 375 13.27 -4.82 14.06
C THR A 375 14.60 -5.03 14.78
N GLY A 376 14.80 -6.15 15.48
CA GLY A 376 16.06 -6.50 16.13
C GLY A 376 17.17 -6.80 15.12
N LYS A 377 16.83 -7.52 14.05
CA LYS A 377 17.76 -7.78 12.93
C LYS A 377 18.05 -6.54 12.10
N LEU A 378 17.08 -5.63 11.96
CA LEU A 378 17.24 -4.39 11.19
C LEU A 378 17.94 -3.28 11.97
N ALA A 379 17.90 -3.28 13.31
CA ALA A 379 18.47 -2.22 14.13
C ALA A 379 19.98 -1.94 13.90
N PRO A 380 20.88 -2.94 13.73
CA PRO A 380 22.27 -2.70 13.34
C PRO A 380 22.39 -1.95 12.01
N LEU A 381 21.56 -2.30 11.02
CA LEU A 381 21.55 -1.65 9.71
C LEU A 381 21.05 -0.21 9.82
N ALA A 382 19.90 0.00 10.49
CA ALA A 382 19.33 1.33 10.72
C ALA A 382 20.31 2.27 11.42
N ARG A 383 21.10 1.78 12.40
CA ARG A 383 22.15 2.58 13.04
C ARG A 383 23.26 3.03 12.09
N ARG A 384 23.51 2.27 11.02
CA ARG A 384 24.56 2.55 10.03
C ARG A 384 24.08 3.52 8.94
N ILE A 385 22.85 3.36 8.45
CA ILE A 385 22.37 4.07 7.25
C ILE A 385 21.26 5.10 7.53
N GLY A 386 20.49 4.90 8.60
CA GLY A 386 19.29 5.68 8.91
C GLY A 386 19.64 7.13 9.28
N PRO A 387 18.81 8.11 8.89
CA PRO A 387 18.95 9.48 9.38
C PRO A 387 18.62 9.55 10.87
N THR A 388 19.27 10.45 11.60
CA THR A 388 18.89 10.79 12.99
C THR A 388 17.76 11.83 13.00
N PRO A 389 17.04 11.98 14.13
CA PRO A 389 16.14 13.12 14.37
C PRO A 389 16.77 14.48 14.03
N ALA A 390 18.00 14.73 14.50
CA ALA A 390 18.73 15.96 14.15
C ALA A 390 18.99 16.07 12.62
N GLY A 391 19.27 14.95 11.95
CA GLY A 391 19.42 14.88 10.49
C GLY A 391 18.14 15.28 9.73
N LEU A 392 16.97 14.98 10.28
CA LEU A 392 15.68 15.43 9.74
C LEU A 392 15.28 16.84 10.21
N GLY A 393 16.10 17.51 11.01
CA GLY A 393 15.83 18.86 11.52
C GLY A 393 14.91 18.90 12.73
N GLN A 394 14.67 17.76 13.39
CA GLN A 394 13.88 17.70 14.62
C GLN A 394 14.75 18.09 15.82
N PRO A 395 14.28 18.99 16.70
CA PRO A 395 15.05 19.42 17.86
C PRO A 395 15.19 18.30 18.90
N ALA A 396 16.28 18.29 19.68
CA ALA A 396 16.45 17.30 20.75
C ALA A 396 15.41 17.47 21.87
N ASP A 397 15.01 18.72 22.17
CA ASP A 397 13.89 19.03 23.06
C ASP A 397 12.57 18.95 22.27
N GLN A 398 11.78 17.92 22.59
CA GLN A 398 10.51 17.66 21.92
C GLN A 398 9.33 18.43 22.51
N ALA A 399 9.48 19.09 23.66
CA ALA A 399 8.35 19.73 24.36
C ALA A 399 7.64 20.78 23.50
N ALA A 400 8.41 21.61 22.78
CA ALA A 400 7.85 22.63 21.89
C ALA A 400 7.15 22.02 20.66
N VAL A 401 7.70 20.94 20.10
CA VAL A 401 7.13 20.23 18.95
C VAL A 401 5.83 19.56 19.36
N GLU A 402 5.83 18.82 20.46
CA GLU A 402 4.63 18.18 21.01
C GLU A 402 3.55 19.19 21.38
N ALA A 403 3.91 20.33 22.00
CA ALA A 403 2.97 21.40 22.31
C ALA A 403 2.30 22.00 21.07
N SER A 404 3.04 22.12 19.95
CA SER A 404 2.46 22.61 18.69
C SER A 404 1.38 21.69 18.11
N TRP A 405 1.41 20.40 18.44
CA TRP A 405 0.46 19.38 17.99
C TRP A 405 -0.59 18.99 19.04
N ALA A 406 -0.46 19.47 20.28
CA ALA A 406 -1.32 19.08 21.40
C ALA A 406 -2.82 19.26 21.10
N ARG A 407 -3.20 20.40 20.53
CA ARG A 407 -4.60 20.68 20.15
C ARG A 407 -5.10 19.71 19.07
N SER A 408 -4.30 19.46 18.03
CA SER A 408 -4.68 18.52 16.96
C SER A 408 -4.80 17.08 17.46
N ARG A 409 -3.97 16.71 18.44
CA ARG A 409 -4.02 15.39 19.09
C ARG A 409 -5.27 15.24 19.94
N GLU A 410 -5.60 16.24 20.76
CA GLU A 410 -6.81 16.28 21.57
C GLU A 410 -8.08 16.32 20.69
N SER A 411 -8.04 17.11 19.62
CA SER A 411 -9.16 17.30 18.70
C SER A 411 -9.19 16.33 17.52
N GLY A 412 -8.45 15.22 17.54
CA GLY A 412 -8.28 14.30 16.40
C GLY A 412 -9.61 13.84 15.79
N ARG A 413 -10.08 12.63 16.13
CA ARG A 413 -11.45 12.19 15.78
C ARG A 413 -12.50 12.94 16.62
N HIS A 414 -12.52 14.27 16.55
CA HIS A 414 -13.36 15.16 17.35
C HIS A 414 -14.86 14.86 17.24
N TRP A 415 -15.31 14.27 16.13
CA TRP A 415 -16.69 13.84 15.99
C TRP A 415 -17.09 12.71 16.93
N LEU A 416 -16.14 12.01 17.55
CA LEU A 416 -16.39 11.03 18.61
C LEU A 416 -16.57 11.68 20.00
N THR A 417 -16.47 13.01 20.09
CA THR A 417 -16.81 13.77 21.29
C THR A 417 -18.29 14.18 21.28
N ASP A 418 -18.83 14.52 22.45
CA ASP A 418 -20.25 14.92 22.63
C ASP A 418 -20.69 16.14 21.78
N GLY A 419 -19.77 16.80 21.08
CA GLY A 419 -20.04 18.02 20.31
C GLY A 419 -20.87 17.78 19.04
N ASP A 420 -20.56 16.73 18.28
CA ASP A 420 -21.21 16.46 16.98
C ASP A 420 -22.32 15.41 17.07
N PHE A 421 -22.19 14.45 17.98
CA PHE A 421 -23.19 13.43 18.27
C PHE A 421 -23.48 13.43 19.78
N PRO A 422 -24.72 13.70 20.23
CA PRO A 422 -25.06 13.41 21.60
C PRO A 422 -24.93 11.90 21.79
N LEU A 423 -23.94 11.46 22.57
CA LEU A 423 -23.91 10.09 23.08
C LEU A 423 -25.29 9.85 23.70
N LEU A 424 -26.01 8.86 23.18
CA LEU A 424 -27.36 8.56 23.64
C LEU A 424 -27.28 8.36 25.16
N GLY A 425 -28.19 9.01 25.89
CA GLY A 425 -28.21 9.00 27.35
C GLY A 425 -28.23 7.61 27.97
N PRO A 426 -28.19 7.52 29.31
CA PRO A 426 -27.78 6.34 30.11
C PRO A 426 -28.58 5.03 29.94
N ASP A 427 -29.52 4.95 28.99
CA ASP A 427 -30.41 3.81 28.77
C ASP A 427 -29.99 2.90 27.60
N HIS A 428 -28.84 3.15 26.95
CA HIS A 428 -28.30 2.27 25.91
C HIS A 428 -27.01 1.57 26.38
N ASP A 429 -27.15 0.33 26.85
CA ASP A 429 -26.05 -0.62 27.06
C ASP A 429 -25.38 -0.96 25.72
N PHE A 430 -24.46 -0.11 25.27
CA PHE A 430 -23.32 -0.58 24.50
C PHE A 430 -22.15 -0.70 25.48
N PRO A 431 -21.48 -1.87 25.60
CA PRO A 431 -20.29 -1.98 26.42
C PRO A 431 -19.22 -1.05 25.82
N LEU A 432 -19.03 0.10 26.44
CA LEU A 432 -17.83 0.91 26.24
C LEU A 432 -16.62 0.01 26.57
N PRO A 433 -15.57 -0.02 25.73
CA PRO A 433 -14.38 -0.78 26.06
C PRO A 433 -13.83 -0.28 27.40
N GLU A 434 -13.62 -1.18 28.35
CA GLU A 434 -12.84 -0.88 29.54
C GLU A 434 -11.50 -0.33 29.09
N ALA A 435 -11.15 0.87 29.56
CA ALA A 435 -9.82 1.42 29.39
C ALA A 435 -8.83 0.51 30.13
N THR A 436 -8.23 -0.44 29.41
CA THR A 436 -7.08 -1.21 29.90
C THR A 436 -5.90 -0.24 30.08
N ARG A 437 -5.44 -0.15 31.32
CA ARG A 437 -4.20 0.55 31.73
C ARG A 437 -2.95 -0.11 31.16
#